data_AF-A0A024VGB1-F1
#
_entry.id   AF-A0A024VGB1-F1
#
_cell.length_a   1.000
_cell.length_b   1.000
_cell.length_c   1.000
_cell.angle_alpha   90.00
_cell.angle_beta   90.00
_cell.angle_gamma   90.00
#
_symmetry.space_group_name_H-M   'P 1'
#
loop_
_entity.id
_entity.type
_entity.pdbx_description
1 polymer ?
#
loop_
_entity_poly.entity_id
_entity_poly.type
_entity_poly.pdbx_seq_one_letter_code
_entity_poly.pdbx_strand_id
1 'polypeptide(L)'
;MYMLMNKSLIFIDRNNEEIIINIPVTYVLSNLLSSLKKTVTYNTDDLNNSCNVLIKMLHLDLLKILYNLQYHNGIFNGITEKYLIEFRNIFVKRQKTNTEDNNDMIWEECFVLKKSIDKIMNINSFLLTKSRNRYMDYLQNRRKRYRDILFMITYNVSDMNLNTYIKSIYNYIHISTKIIEDIQYIYNQEVYATFFVRTELIETYFLRNPKQLKNTCSIYIMITISWFFNQINIGMYNKNKNVYDLFKEKFSKSNVKQIINSIYTNNVENKTNILQICNDSMTNTIELIKKVIKNYYKQNNVLSNYNINFAGLIKFIDIQILRMKFIQSTLEKQPLIEYDTLNDDHLNNDSIIKRENMVCMMKYISNKINTYISLLKKSDLQTIMLQNYDKYNIYLDTYFTHNENVFFCSSPGQYLIIKIFFYSFFNILNIYG
;
A
#
# COMPACT_ATOMS: atom_id res chain seq x y z
N MET A 1 -10.47 -9.74 -36.70
CA MET A 1 -11.56 -8.74 -36.77
C MET A 1 -12.89 -9.48 -36.60
N TYR A 2 -13.30 -9.72 -35.35
CA TYR A 2 -14.64 -10.19 -35.02
C TYR A 2 -15.22 -9.21 -34.00
N MET A 3 -16.10 -8.38 -34.55
CA MET A 3 -16.94 -7.39 -33.93
C MET A 3 -18.07 -8.15 -33.24
N LEU A 4 -18.16 -8.07 -31.90
CA LEU A 4 -19.36 -8.28 -31.08
C LEU A 4 -19.00 -7.89 -29.62
N MET A 5 -18.80 -6.60 -29.37
CA MET A 5 -18.99 -5.97 -28.05
C MET A 5 -20.19 -5.02 -28.11
N ASN A 6 -21.27 -5.44 -28.78
CA ASN A 6 -22.53 -4.70 -28.81
C ASN A 6 -23.37 -5.09 -27.59
N LYS A 7 -23.24 -4.29 -26.53
CA LYS A 7 -24.32 -3.72 -25.70
C LYS A 7 -23.70 -3.13 -24.42
N SER A 8 -23.23 -1.89 -24.53
CA SER A 8 -23.16 -0.98 -23.39
C SER A 8 -24.60 -0.72 -22.92
N LEU A 9 -24.96 -1.26 -21.76
CA LEU A 9 -26.14 -0.81 -21.03
C LEU A 9 -25.82 0.56 -20.42
N ILE A 10 -26.41 1.61 -21.00
CA ILE A 10 -26.36 2.99 -20.52
C ILE A 10 -27.44 3.13 -19.45
N PHE A 11 -27.07 3.60 -18.25
CA PHE A 11 -28.03 4.07 -17.27
C PHE A 11 -28.10 5.59 -17.37
N ILE A 12 -29.28 6.11 -17.74
CA ILE A 12 -29.55 7.55 -17.78
C ILE A 12 -30.09 7.96 -16.40
N ASP A 13 -29.34 8.76 -15.65
CA ASP A 13 -29.89 9.49 -14.49
C ASP A 13 -30.62 10.76 -14.99
N ARG A 14 -31.58 11.26 -14.24
CA ARG A 14 -32.51 12.37 -14.60
C ARG A 14 -31.83 13.73 -14.89
N ASN A 15 -30.50 13.80 -14.92
CA ASN A 15 -29.70 14.99 -15.19
C ASN A 15 -28.75 14.87 -16.41
N ASN A 16 -28.96 13.95 -17.35
CA ASN A 16 -28.24 13.88 -18.63
C ASN A 16 -26.69 13.78 -18.58
N GLU A 17 -26.11 13.29 -17.49
CA GLU A 17 -24.70 12.86 -17.45
C GLU A 17 -24.63 11.32 -17.50
N GLU A 18 -24.10 10.78 -18.60
CA GLU A 18 -23.96 9.34 -18.83
C GLU A 18 -22.73 8.78 -18.09
N ILE A 19 -22.92 8.25 -16.88
CA ILE A 19 -21.88 7.45 -16.23
C ILE A 19 -21.81 6.09 -16.95
N ILE A 20 -20.71 5.78 -17.64
CA ILE A 20 -20.49 4.49 -18.29
C ILE A 20 -19.90 3.49 -17.28
N ILE A 21 -20.74 2.68 -16.62
CA ILE A 21 -20.28 1.65 -15.66
C ILE A 21 -19.86 0.32 -16.35
N ASN A 22 -20.12 0.15 -17.64
CA ASN A 22 -19.89 -1.10 -18.39
C ASN A 22 -18.49 -1.16 -19.05
N ILE A 23 -17.45 -0.61 -18.42
CA ILE A 23 -16.11 -0.61 -19.03
C ILE A 23 -15.52 -2.03 -18.99
N PRO A 24 -15.28 -2.71 -20.13
CA PRO A 24 -14.73 -4.08 -20.15
C PRO A 24 -13.34 -4.16 -19.50
N VAL A 25 -13.00 -5.30 -18.87
CA VAL A 25 -11.65 -5.54 -18.31
C VAL A 25 -10.52 -5.28 -19.31
N THR A 26 -10.77 -5.58 -20.60
CA THR A 26 -9.80 -5.35 -21.68
C THR A 26 -9.50 -3.85 -21.87
N TYR A 27 -10.52 -2.99 -21.75
CA TYR A 27 -10.35 -1.55 -21.85
C TYR A 27 -9.61 -0.98 -20.64
N VAL A 28 -9.99 -1.39 -19.42
CA VAL A 28 -9.29 -0.95 -18.19
C VAL A 28 -7.81 -1.29 -18.28
N LEU A 29 -7.48 -2.55 -18.58
CA LEU A 29 -6.09 -2.99 -18.68
C LEU A 29 -5.34 -2.27 -19.82
N SER A 30 -6.00 -2.06 -20.97
CA SER A 30 -5.40 -1.36 -22.10
C SER A 30 -5.04 0.08 -21.78
N ASN A 31 -5.94 0.81 -21.12
CA ASN A 31 -5.65 2.19 -20.73
C ASN A 31 -4.57 2.28 -19.65
N LEU A 32 -4.58 1.40 -18.65
CA LEU A 32 -3.53 1.34 -17.63
C LEU A 32 -2.15 1.07 -18.28
N LEU A 33 -2.07 0.10 -19.19
CA LEU A 33 -0.83 -0.19 -19.92
C LEU A 33 -0.42 0.97 -20.85
N SER A 34 -1.38 1.68 -21.47
CA SER A 34 -1.07 2.86 -22.28
C SER A 34 -0.39 3.97 -21.48
N SER A 35 -0.65 4.08 -20.18
CA SER A 35 0.01 5.08 -19.33
C SER A 35 1.49 4.78 -19.05
N LEU A 36 2.00 3.60 -19.42
CA LEU A 36 3.46 3.34 -19.45
C LEU A 36 4.14 4.05 -20.62
N LYS A 37 3.39 4.27 -21.72
CA LYS A 37 3.88 4.91 -22.93
C LYS A 37 3.66 6.40 -22.94
N LYS A 38 2.54 6.85 -22.37
CA LYS A 38 2.29 8.28 -22.21
C LYS A 38 3.43 8.80 -21.35
N THR A 39 4.30 9.58 -21.99
CA THR A 39 5.11 10.57 -21.31
C THR A 39 4.12 11.48 -20.60
N VAL A 40 3.66 11.08 -19.42
CA VAL A 40 3.22 12.05 -18.44
C VAL A 40 4.43 12.95 -18.32
N THR A 41 4.30 14.16 -18.86
CA THR A 41 5.30 15.21 -18.71
C THR A 41 5.39 15.45 -17.22
N TYR A 42 6.21 14.65 -16.53
CA TYR A 42 6.36 14.68 -15.09
C TYR A 42 7.00 16.02 -14.78
N ASN A 43 6.14 16.99 -14.55
CA ASN A 43 6.51 18.38 -14.44
C ASN A 43 6.75 18.68 -12.97
N THR A 44 7.07 19.94 -12.70
CA THR A 44 7.35 20.37 -11.33
C THR A 44 6.11 20.38 -10.43
N ASP A 45 4.93 20.53 -11.01
CA ASP A 45 3.66 20.46 -10.27
C ASP A 45 3.38 19.03 -9.82
N ASP A 46 3.65 18.04 -10.67
CA ASP A 46 3.57 16.61 -10.31
C ASP A 46 4.52 16.26 -9.16
N LEU A 47 5.74 16.83 -9.19
CA LEU A 47 6.72 16.66 -8.12
C LEU A 47 6.25 17.33 -6.81
N ASN A 48 5.75 18.56 -6.86
CA ASN A 48 5.19 19.23 -5.68
C ASN A 48 3.98 18.48 -5.11
N ASN A 49 3.09 18.00 -5.97
CA ASN A 49 1.95 17.17 -5.57
C ASN A 49 2.42 15.89 -4.87
N SER A 50 3.44 15.24 -5.42
CA SER A 50 4.07 14.05 -4.83
C SER A 50 4.67 14.38 -3.46
N CYS A 51 5.42 15.47 -3.32
CA CYS A 51 5.98 15.92 -2.05
C CYS A 51 4.88 16.27 -1.02
N ASN A 52 3.78 16.90 -1.43
CA ASN A 52 2.64 17.17 -0.56
C ASN A 52 1.95 15.88 -0.07
N VAL A 53 1.79 14.89 -0.96
CA VAL A 53 1.30 13.55 -0.58
C VAL A 53 2.25 12.91 0.44
N LEU A 54 3.56 12.98 0.20
CA LEU A 54 4.57 12.44 1.12
C LEU A 54 4.57 13.13 2.48
N ILE A 55 4.38 14.46 2.55
CA ILE A 55 4.23 15.18 3.82
C ILE A 55 3.04 14.64 4.62
N LYS A 56 1.89 14.46 3.95
CA LYS A 56 0.68 13.92 4.59
C LYS A 56 0.89 12.49 5.06
N MET A 57 1.54 11.66 4.25
CA MET A 57 1.88 10.27 4.62
C MET A 57 2.80 10.25 5.84
N LEU A 58 3.90 11.02 5.81
CA LEU A 58 4.85 11.16 6.92
C LEU A 58 4.14 11.58 8.21
N HIS A 59 3.27 12.59 8.14
CA HIS A 59 2.52 13.06 9.30
C HIS A 59 1.59 11.97 9.87
N LEU A 60 0.79 11.33 9.00
CA LEU A 60 -0.17 10.30 9.41
C LEU A 60 0.51 9.06 9.96
N ASP A 61 1.61 8.61 9.36
CA ASP A 61 2.31 7.40 9.80
C ASP A 61 3.05 7.63 11.13
N LEU A 62 3.62 8.82 11.33
CA LEU A 62 4.21 9.19 12.62
C LEU A 62 3.15 9.39 13.72
N LEU A 63 2.01 10.01 13.40
CA LEU A 63 0.90 10.16 14.35
C LEU A 63 0.38 8.82 14.87
N LYS A 64 0.33 7.79 14.02
CA LYS A 64 -0.14 6.44 14.41
C LYS A 64 0.78 5.82 15.45
N ILE A 65 2.09 5.87 15.22
CA ILE A 65 3.06 5.30 16.16
C ILE A 65 3.26 6.18 17.39
N LEU A 66 2.84 7.45 17.36
CA LEU A 66 2.92 8.38 18.48
C LEU A 66 2.21 7.85 19.72
N TYR A 67 1.17 7.04 19.55
CA TYR A 67 0.45 6.41 20.65
C TYR A 67 1.36 5.48 21.48
N ASN A 68 2.41 4.90 20.88
CA ASN A 68 3.42 4.10 21.59
C ASN A 68 4.22 4.93 22.61
N LEU A 69 4.27 6.26 22.44
CA LEU A 69 4.88 7.19 23.40
C LEU A 69 3.89 7.76 24.42
N GLN A 70 2.57 7.71 24.16
CA GLN A 70 1.56 8.47 24.90
C GLN A 70 1.17 7.88 26.27
N TYR A 71 1.82 6.81 26.72
CA TYR A 71 1.63 6.26 28.06
C TYR A 71 2.67 6.83 29.04
N HIS A 72 2.33 6.93 30.32
CA HIS A 72 3.24 7.38 31.38
C HIS A 72 4.59 6.63 31.31
N ASN A 73 5.65 7.35 30.92
CA ASN A 73 7.02 6.83 30.78
C ASN A 73 7.87 7.11 32.04
N GLY A 74 7.24 7.20 33.21
CA GLY A 74 7.91 7.43 34.50
C GLY A 74 8.84 8.63 34.49
N ILE A 75 10.12 8.41 34.82
CA ILE A 75 11.17 9.46 34.82
C ILE A 75 11.43 10.15 33.47
N PHE A 76 10.86 9.64 32.36
CA PHE A 76 11.01 10.22 31.02
C PHE A 76 9.86 11.16 30.63
N ASN A 77 8.80 11.29 31.43
CA ASN A 77 7.59 12.06 31.08
C ASN A 77 7.88 13.47 30.54
N GLY A 78 8.71 14.26 31.25
CA GLY A 78 9.05 15.61 30.80
C GLY A 78 9.85 15.65 29.47
N ILE A 79 10.64 14.61 29.19
CA ILE A 79 11.37 14.48 27.91
C ILE A 79 10.38 14.15 26.79
N THR A 80 9.45 13.22 27.04
CA THR A 80 8.44 12.80 26.06
C THR A 80 7.40 13.89 25.79
N GLU A 81 6.99 14.66 26.81
CA GLU A 81 6.10 15.81 26.63
C GLU A 81 6.75 16.89 25.75
N LYS A 82 8.02 17.21 26.01
CA LYS A 82 8.77 18.15 25.16
C LYS A 82 8.86 17.64 23.71
N TYR A 83 9.13 16.35 23.52
CA TYR A 83 9.11 15.74 22.19
C TYR A 83 7.74 15.91 21.49
N LEU A 84 6.64 15.63 22.19
CA LEU A 84 5.28 15.74 21.64
C LEU A 84 4.93 17.18 21.23
N ILE A 85 5.35 18.18 22.02
CA ILE A 85 5.15 19.60 21.70
C ILE A 85 5.91 19.95 20.42
N GLU A 86 7.20 19.59 20.33
CA GLU A 86 8.01 19.85 19.14
C GLU A 86 7.47 19.12 17.90
N PHE A 87 7.07 17.85 18.05
CA PHE A 87 6.44 17.08 16.98
C PHE A 87 5.20 17.78 16.42
N ARG A 88 4.29 18.25 17.28
CA ARG A 88 3.11 19.00 16.85
C ARG A 88 3.50 20.27 16.11
N ASN A 89 4.51 21.00 16.60
CA ASN A 89 4.97 22.25 15.99
C ASN A 89 5.52 22.06 14.56
N ILE A 90 6.03 20.87 14.21
CA ILE A 90 6.51 20.57 12.84
C ILE A 90 5.38 20.71 11.82
N PHE A 91 4.16 20.29 12.18
CA PHE A 91 3.02 20.23 11.25
C PHE A 91 1.99 21.35 11.45
N VAL A 92 2.09 22.14 12.54
CA VAL A 92 1.13 23.22 12.88
C VAL A 92 1.38 24.53 12.10
N LYS A 93 2.57 24.77 11.56
CA LYS A 93 2.87 25.99 10.78
C LYS A 93 3.47 25.67 9.41
N ARG A 94 2.67 25.83 8.35
CA ARG A 94 3.18 26.20 7.03
C ARG A 94 3.70 27.64 7.15
N GLN A 95 4.96 27.81 7.56
CA GLN A 95 5.61 29.09 7.33
C GLN A 95 5.70 29.23 5.81
N LYS A 96 4.84 30.07 5.22
CA LYS A 96 5.11 30.61 3.88
C LYS A 96 6.53 31.15 3.93
N THR A 97 7.41 30.59 3.12
CA THR A 97 8.70 31.22 2.88
C THR A 97 8.39 32.53 2.19
N ASN A 98 8.52 33.65 2.90
CA ASN A 98 8.59 34.96 2.25
C ASN A 98 9.90 34.96 1.44
N THR A 99 9.82 34.55 0.18
CA THR A 99 10.86 34.85 -0.80
C THR A 99 10.28 35.94 -1.69
N GLU A 100 10.42 37.20 -1.23
CA GLU A 100 10.26 38.37 -2.11
C GLU A 100 11.42 38.46 -3.14
N ASP A 101 12.42 37.59 -3.05
CA ASP A 101 13.47 37.43 -4.06
C ASP A 101 13.55 35.97 -4.51
N ASN A 102 12.85 35.64 -5.60
CA ASN A 102 13.24 34.71 -6.68
C ASN A 102 11.99 34.16 -7.36
N ASN A 103 11.75 34.59 -8.60
CA ASN A 103 10.75 34.05 -9.52
C ASN A 103 10.99 32.58 -9.94
N ASP A 104 11.78 31.80 -9.19
CA ASP A 104 12.27 30.46 -9.57
C ASP A 104 12.01 29.35 -8.53
N MET A 105 11.28 29.61 -7.44
CA MET A 105 11.09 28.60 -6.38
C MET A 105 9.95 27.62 -6.69
N ILE A 106 10.16 26.81 -7.72
CA ILE A 106 9.19 25.87 -8.30
C ILE A 106 8.95 24.62 -7.39
N TRP A 107 9.60 24.47 -6.22
CA TRP A 107 9.68 23.22 -5.41
C TRP A 107 9.27 23.39 -3.92
N GLU A 108 8.32 24.28 -3.62
CA GLU A 108 7.98 24.68 -2.24
C GLU A 108 7.59 23.49 -1.34
N GLU A 109 6.71 22.60 -1.81
CA GLU A 109 6.25 21.45 -1.01
C GLU A 109 7.37 20.42 -0.78
N CYS A 110 8.30 20.27 -1.72
CA CYS A 110 9.47 19.40 -1.55
C CYS A 110 10.46 19.95 -0.51
N PHE A 111 10.65 21.27 -0.47
CA PHE A 111 11.43 21.91 0.57
C PHE A 111 10.79 21.74 1.96
N VAL A 112 9.46 21.89 2.04
CA VAL A 112 8.71 21.65 3.28
C VAL A 112 8.86 20.20 3.73
N LEU A 113 8.78 19.22 2.83
CA LEU A 113 8.99 17.80 3.13
C LEU A 113 10.38 17.57 3.72
N LYS A 114 11.42 18.06 3.03
CA LYS A 114 12.80 17.88 3.46
C LYS A 114 13.07 18.50 4.83
N LYS A 115 12.60 19.73 5.04
CA LYS A 115 12.70 20.43 6.33
C LYS A 115 11.93 19.70 7.44
N SER A 116 10.79 19.09 7.12
CA SER A 116 10.02 18.29 8.08
C SER A 116 10.77 17.03 8.48
N ILE A 117 11.32 16.29 7.50
CA ILE A 117 12.17 15.12 7.73
C ILE A 117 13.34 15.48 8.66
N ASP A 118 14.09 16.53 8.32
CA ASP A 118 15.28 16.92 9.08
C ASP A 118 14.90 17.34 10.52
N LYS A 119 13.78 18.05 10.71
CA LYS A 119 13.27 18.38 12.04
C LYS A 119 12.88 17.13 12.84
N ILE A 120 12.21 16.16 12.22
CA ILE A 120 11.82 14.90 12.89
C ILE A 120 13.06 14.12 13.31
N MET A 121 14.06 13.99 12.44
CA MET A 121 15.34 13.35 12.78
C MET A 121 16.02 14.02 13.98
N ASN A 122 16.00 15.36 14.02
CA ASN A 122 16.58 16.12 15.13
C ASN A 122 15.84 15.87 16.45
N ILE A 123 14.50 15.91 16.47
CA ILE A 123 13.74 15.64 17.69
C ILE A 123 13.85 14.17 18.13
N ASN A 124 13.98 13.22 17.18
CA ASN A 124 14.24 11.81 17.48
C ASN A 124 15.61 11.62 18.15
N SER A 125 16.65 12.27 17.62
CA SER A 125 17.99 12.28 18.21
C SER A 125 18.00 12.91 19.61
N PHE A 126 17.25 14.00 19.79
CA PHE A 126 17.07 14.61 21.12
C PHE A 126 16.42 13.63 22.11
N LEU A 127 15.29 13.00 21.72
CA LEU A 127 14.59 12.03 22.56
C LEU A 127 15.49 10.84 22.92
N LEU A 128 16.21 10.30 21.94
CA LEU A 128 17.17 9.21 22.11
C LEU A 128 18.24 9.56 23.15
N THR A 129 18.91 10.69 22.94
CA THR A 129 20.07 11.10 23.75
C THR A 129 19.65 11.45 25.17
N LYS A 130 18.56 12.22 25.33
CA LYS A 130 18.07 12.62 26.65
C LYS A 130 17.53 11.43 27.44
N SER A 131 16.81 10.52 26.80
CA SER A 131 16.29 9.31 27.46
C SER A 131 17.43 8.37 27.86
N ARG A 132 18.43 8.19 26.98
CA ARG A 132 19.64 7.41 27.31
C ARG A 132 20.38 8.00 28.51
N ASN A 133 20.63 9.31 28.52
CA ASN A 133 21.32 9.95 29.64
C ASN A 133 20.52 9.81 30.94
N ARG A 134 19.21 10.08 30.90
CA ARG A 134 18.32 9.95 32.06
C ARG A 134 18.29 8.53 32.62
N TYR A 135 18.37 7.51 31.77
CA TYR A 135 18.47 6.12 32.17
C TYR A 135 19.83 5.77 32.80
N MET A 136 20.93 6.24 32.23
CA MET A 136 22.27 6.01 32.78
C MET A 136 22.44 6.73 34.13
N ASP A 137 21.96 7.97 34.25
CA ASP A 137 21.90 8.71 35.52
C ASP A 137 21.10 7.93 36.57
N TYR A 138 19.99 7.31 36.14
CA TYR A 138 19.17 6.50 37.03
C TYR A 138 19.95 5.28 37.55
N LEU A 139 20.62 4.54 36.66
CA LEU A 139 21.41 3.35 37.02
C LEU A 139 22.59 3.70 37.92
N GLN A 140 23.35 4.76 37.61
CA GLN A 140 24.51 5.19 38.40
C GLN A 140 24.10 5.64 39.81
N ASN A 141 22.99 6.36 39.93
CA ASN A 141 22.49 6.85 41.21
C ASN A 141 21.62 5.83 41.97
N ARG A 142 21.46 4.60 41.47
CA ARG A 142 20.69 3.54 42.13
C ARG A 142 21.28 3.21 43.51
N ARG A 143 22.61 3.02 43.60
CA ARG A 143 23.29 2.71 44.87
C ARG A 143 23.24 3.84 45.91
N LYS A 144 23.27 5.10 45.48
CA LYS A 144 23.13 6.27 46.37
C LYS A 144 21.70 6.38 46.93
N ARG A 145 20.68 6.15 46.08
CA ARG A 145 19.27 6.21 46.48
C ARG A 145 18.82 5.13 47.47
N TYR A 146 19.41 3.94 47.43
CA TYR A 146 19.13 2.90 48.44
C TYR A 146 19.71 3.23 49.83
N ARG A 147 20.65 4.18 49.94
CA ARG A 147 21.27 4.57 51.22
C ARG A 147 20.56 5.76 51.90
N ASP A 148 19.87 6.60 51.14
CA ASP A 148 19.25 7.82 51.66
C ASP A 148 17.72 7.68 51.79
N ILE A 149 17.24 7.50 53.02
CA ILE A 149 15.81 7.34 53.37
C ILE A 149 14.97 8.54 52.90
N LEU A 150 15.50 9.76 52.99
CA LEU A 150 14.85 11.00 52.51
C LEU A 150 14.66 11.02 50.98
N PHE A 151 15.53 10.34 50.23
CA PHE A 151 15.44 10.26 48.77
C PHE A 151 14.37 9.25 48.32
N MET A 152 14.15 8.18 49.09
CA MET A 152 13.07 7.21 48.88
C MET A 152 11.68 7.83 49.12
N ILE A 153 11.56 8.75 50.08
CA ILE A 153 10.29 9.40 50.44
C ILE A 153 9.91 10.52 49.45
N THR A 154 10.88 11.26 48.90
CA THR A 154 10.63 12.38 47.98
C THR A 154 10.43 11.96 46.52
N TYR A 155 11.08 10.88 46.08
CA TYR A 155 10.95 10.34 44.73
C TYR A 155 10.20 9.00 44.75
N ASN A 156 8.97 9.03 45.26
CA ASN A 156 8.08 7.88 45.38
C ASN A 156 7.53 7.42 44.01
N VAL A 157 8.42 7.23 43.04
CA VAL A 157 8.14 6.58 41.76
C VAL A 157 9.06 5.36 41.72
N SER A 158 8.59 4.26 42.30
CA SER A 158 9.18 2.96 42.04
C SER A 158 8.97 2.63 40.57
N ASP A 159 9.91 3.02 39.70
CA ASP A 159 9.89 2.67 38.28
C ASP A 159 10.27 1.19 38.12
N MET A 160 9.40 0.28 38.58
CA MET A 160 9.54 -1.17 38.38
C MET A 160 9.64 -1.53 36.88
N ASN A 161 9.14 -0.63 36.01
CA ASN A 161 9.05 -0.80 34.57
C ASN A 161 10.02 0.09 33.76
N LEU A 162 11.11 0.58 34.35
CA LEU A 162 12.08 1.46 33.66
C LEU A 162 12.57 0.89 32.31
N ASN A 163 12.88 -0.41 32.29
CA ASN A 163 13.32 -1.11 31.08
C ASN A 163 12.21 -1.13 30.02
N THR A 164 10.96 -1.24 30.43
CA THR A 164 9.79 -1.19 29.54
C THR A 164 9.63 0.21 28.94
N TYR A 165 9.77 1.26 29.76
CA TYR A 165 9.64 2.66 29.31
C TYR A 165 10.77 3.07 28.36
N ILE A 166 12.01 2.70 28.64
CA ILE A 166 13.09 3.03 27.71
C ILE A 166 12.97 2.21 26.42
N LYS A 167 12.52 0.95 26.51
CA LYS A 167 12.28 0.10 25.34
C LYS A 167 11.17 0.66 24.45
N SER A 168 10.07 1.19 25.02
CA SER A 168 9.02 1.83 24.21
C SER A 168 9.56 3.04 23.46
N ILE A 169 10.39 3.87 24.10
CA ILE A 169 11.06 5.02 23.46
C ILE A 169 12.00 4.57 22.33
N TYR A 170 12.86 3.57 22.56
CA TYR A 170 13.74 3.05 21.52
C TYR A 170 12.96 2.43 20.35
N ASN A 171 11.92 1.64 20.64
CA ASN A 171 11.06 1.05 19.62
C ASN A 171 10.38 2.14 18.78
N TYR A 172 9.84 3.18 19.43
CA TYR A 172 9.26 4.33 18.73
C TYR A 172 10.29 4.99 17.81
N ILE A 173 11.49 5.29 18.30
CA ILE A 173 12.54 5.93 17.50
C ILE A 173 12.93 5.06 16.32
N HIS A 174 13.08 3.75 16.53
CA HIS A 174 13.41 2.80 15.46
C HIS A 174 12.34 2.80 14.36
N ILE A 175 11.06 2.72 14.73
CA ILE A 175 9.95 2.74 13.77
C ILE A 175 9.85 4.11 13.07
N SER A 176 10.03 5.20 13.82
CA SER A 176 10.01 6.56 13.28
C SER A 176 11.12 6.79 12.25
N THR A 177 12.36 6.38 12.54
CA THR A 177 13.48 6.45 11.60
C THR A 177 13.19 5.66 10.32
N LYS A 178 12.59 4.48 10.45
CA LYS A 178 12.23 3.66 9.31
C LYS A 178 11.19 4.32 8.41
N ILE A 179 10.15 4.94 8.99
CA ILE A 179 9.16 5.73 8.22
C ILE A 179 9.86 6.87 7.47
N ILE A 180 10.82 7.54 8.10
CA ILE A 180 11.59 8.63 7.48
C ILE A 180 12.41 8.10 6.30
N GLU A 181 13.13 6.98 6.47
CA GLU A 181 13.92 6.34 5.42
C GLU A 181 13.06 5.94 4.22
N ASP A 182 11.89 5.34 4.46
CA ASP A 182 10.90 5.00 3.44
C ASP A 182 10.43 6.24 2.65
N ILE A 183 10.07 7.32 3.35
CA ILE A 183 9.61 8.57 2.72
C ILE A 183 10.75 9.23 1.94
N GLN A 184 11.97 9.23 2.47
CA GLN A 184 13.15 9.79 1.82
C GLN A 184 13.53 8.99 0.57
N TYR A 185 13.38 7.67 0.61
CA TYR A 185 13.55 6.81 -0.57
C TYR A 185 12.57 7.21 -1.68
N ILE A 186 11.27 7.37 -1.37
CA ILE A 186 10.28 7.78 -2.37
C ILE A 186 10.58 9.18 -2.90
N TYR A 187 10.91 10.12 -2.02
CA TYR A 187 11.29 11.49 -2.40
C TYR A 187 12.45 11.47 -3.41
N ASN A 188 13.51 10.73 -3.11
CA ASN A 188 14.65 10.59 -4.01
C ASN A 188 14.21 10.01 -5.37
N GLN A 189 13.37 8.97 -5.37
CA GLN A 189 12.86 8.36 -6.61
C GLN A 189 12.07 9.37 -7.46
N GLU A 190 11.23 10.21 -6.86
CA GLU A 190 10.46 11.23 -7.60
C GLU A 190 11.33 12.36 -8.13
N VAL A 191 12.31 12.80 -7.34
CA VAL A 191 13.31 13.79 -7.79
C VAL A 191 14.13 13.23 -8.94
N TYR A 192 14.65 12.00 -8.80
CA TYR A 192 15.38 11.31 -9.88
C TYR A 192 14.52 11.14 -11.12
N ALA A 193 13.26 10.70 -10.99
CA ALA A 193 12.34 10.57 -12.11
C ALA A 193 12.14 11.90 -12.85
N THR A 194 12.05 13.03 -12.14
CA THR A 194 11.94 14.37 -12.76
C THR A 194 13.15 14.70 -13.64
N PHE A 195 14.36 14.38 -13.18
CA PHE A 195 15.59 14.65 -13.94
C PHE A 195 15.78 13.69 -15.12
N PHE A 196 15.45 12.41 -14.95
CA PHE A 196 15.60 11.41 -16.00
C PHE A 196 14.48 11.48 -17.04
N VAL A 197 13.24 11.76 -16.69
CA VAL A 197 12.16 11.97 -17.68
C VAL A 197 12.45 13.20 -18.56
N ARG A 198 13.20 14.18 -18.05
CA ARG A 198 13.68 15.33 -18.83
C ARG A 198 14.84 15.02 -19.78
N THR A 199 15.63 13.97 -19.51
CA THR A 199 16.91 13.71 -20.19
C THR A 199 16.98 12.37 -20.93
N GLU A 200 16.13 11.41 -20.58
CA GLU A 200 16.08 10.04 -21.10
C GLU A 200 14.64 9.61 -21.47
N LEU A 201 14.52 8.68 -22.43
CA LEU A 201 13.24 8.05 -22.78
C LEU A 201 12.72 7.20 -21.60
N ILE A 202 11.43 7.28 -21.26
CA ILE A 202 10.80 6.48 -20.17
C ILE A 202 11.12 4.97 -20.26
N GLU A 203 11.33 4.48 -21.47
CA GLU A 203 11.72 3.09 -21.74
C GLU A 203 13.09 2.74 -21.12
N THR A 204 14.10 3.61 -21.19
CA THR A 204 15.41 3.36 -20.57
C THR A 204 15.34 3.40 -19.05
N TYR A 205 14.50 4.26 -18.47
CA TYR A 205 14.24 4.26 -17.03
C TYR A 205 13.69 2.92 -16.54
N PHE A 206 12.70 2.34 -17.22
CA PHE A 206 12.14 1.05 -16.84
C PHE A 206 13.10 -0.12 -17.08
N LEU A 207 13.93 -0.07 -18.12
CA LEU A 207 14.98 -1.07 -18.34
C LEU A 207 16.05 -1.03 -17.24
N ARG A 208 16.37 0.15 -16.72
CA ARG A 208 17.26 0.30 -15.55
C ARG A 208 16.58 -0.07 -14.22
N ASN A 209 15.24 -0.05 -14.16
CA ASN A 209 14.45 -0.33 -12.96
C ASN A 209 13.40 -1.45 -13.18
N PRO A 210 13.80 -2.69 -13.48
CA PRO A 210 12.88 -3.77 -13.84
C PRO A 210 11.95 -4.19 -12.68
N LYS A 211 12.39 -4.05 -11.42
CA LYS A 211 11.55 -4.31 -10.23
C LYS A 211 10.38 -3.33 -10.14
N GLN A 212 10.61 -2.06 -10.47
CA GLN A 212 9.57 -1.04 -10.50
C GLN A 212 8.54 -1.34 -11.59
N LEU A 213 8.99 -1.67 -12.80
CA LEU A 213 8.10 -2.07 -13.90
C LEU A 213 7.25 -3.29 -13.53
N LYS A 214 7.87 -4.31 -12.94
CA LYS A 214 7.20 -5.52 -12.46
C LYS A 214 6.07 -5.17 -11.47
N ASN A 215 6.37 -4.33 -10.48
CA ASN A 215 5.40 -3.90 -9.46
C ASN A 215 4.25 -3.09 -10.07
N THR A 216 4.54 -2.14 -10.97
CA THR A 216 3.52 -1.36 -11.69
C THR A 216 2.58 -2.27 -12.48
N CYS A 217 3.13 -3.23 -13.24
CA CYS A 217 2.33 -4.17 -14.02
C CYS A 217 1.51 -5.14 -13.15
N SER A 218 2.00 -5.51 -11.96
CA SER A 218 1.20 -6.25 -10.96
C SER A 218 0.01 -5.44 -10.45
N ILE A 219 0.21 -4.14 -10.17
CA ILE A 219 -0.87 -3.25 -9.72
C ILE A 219 -1.93 -3.11 -10.82
N TYR A 220 -1.52 -2.91 -12.08
CA TYR A 220 -2.46 -2.74 -13.18
C TYR A 220 -3.38 -3.95 -13.37
N ILE A 221 -2.80 -5.15 -13.34
CA ILE A 221 -3.62 -6.35 -13.47
C ILE A 221 -4.49 -6.56 -12.23
N MET A 222 -4.01 -6.21 -11.02
CA MET A 222 -4.82 -6.33 -9.81
C MET A 222 -5.99 -5.36 -9.79
N ILE A 223 -5.80 -4.12 -10.26
CA ILE A 223 -6.90 -3.15 -10.45
C ILE A 223 -7.91 -3.70 -11.47
N THR A 224 -7.43 -4.30 -12.56
CA THR A 224 -8.30 -4.91 -13.57
C THR A 224 -9.09 -6.11 -13.01
N ILE A 225 -8.44 -6.98 -12.23
CA ILE A 225 -9.08 -8.09 -11.52
C ILE A 225 -10.10 -7.57 -10.51
N SER A 226 -9.78 -6.50 -9.80
CA SER A 226 -10.70 -5.86 -8.88
C SER A 226 -11.95 -5.34 -9.61
N TRP A 227 -11.76 -4.69 -10.76
CA TRP A 227 -12.85 -4.21 -11.61
C TRP A 227 -13.70 -5.36 -12.19
N PHE A 228 -13.08 -6.49 -12.54
CA PHE A 228 -13.79 -7.70 -12.97
C PHE A 228 -14.85 -8.16 -11.95
N PHE A 229 -14.57 -8.07 -10.64
CA PHE A 229 -15.55 -8.40 -9.61
C PHE A 229 -16.72 -7.39 -9.56
N ASN A 230 -16.51 -6.12 -9.90
CA ASN A 230 -17.63 -5.17 -10.10
C ASN A 230 -18.55 -5.61 -11.22
N GLN A 231 -17.97 -6.03 -12.35
CA GLN A 231 -18.74 -6.48 -13.49
C GLN A 231 -19.54 -7.76 -13.21
N ILE A 232 -19.00 -8.66 -12.38
CA ILE A 232 -19.76 -9.81 -11.88
C ILE A 232 -20.94 -9.35 -11.02
N ASN A 233 -20.71 -8.49 -10.02
CA ASN A 233 -21.77 -8.05 -9.09
C ASN A 233 -22.90 -7.29 -9.78
N ILE A 234 -22.58 -6.50 -10.81
CA ILE A 234 -23.57 -5.74 -11.59
C ILE A 234 -24.29 -6.64 -12.61
N GLY A 235 -23.89 -7.91 -12.72
CA GLY A 235 -24.55 -8.90 -13.58
C GLY A 235 -24.22 -8.76 -15.06
N MET A 236 -23.04 -8.23 -15.39
CA MET A 236 -22.60 -8.05 -16.79
C MET A 236 -22.19 -9.35 -17.49
N TYR A 237 -21.90 -10.41 -16.71
CA TYR A 237 -21.50 -11.71 -17.23
C TYR A 237 -22.64 -12.73 -17.15
N ASN A 238 -22.50 -13.81 -17.91
CA ASN A 238 -23.49 -14.89 -17.95
C ASN A 238 -23.68 -15.50 -16.54
N LYS A 239 -24.90 -15.38 -16.01
CA LYS A 239 -25.29 -15.87 -14.68
C LYS A 239 -25.11 -17.39 -14.51
N ASN A 240 -25.03 -18.15 -15.61
CA ASN A 240 -24.89 -19.60 -15.58
C ASN A 240 -23.42 -20.07 -15.43
N LYS A 241 -22.45 -19.15 -15.48
CA LYS A 241 -21.03 -19.47 -15.25
C LYS A 241 -20.63 -19.07 -13.84
N ASN A 242 -19.91 -19.94 -13.14
CA ASN A 242 -19.28 -19.58 -11.88
C ASN A 242 -18.15 -18.56 -12.09
N VAL A 243 -17.75 -17.87 -11.01
CA VAL A 243 -16.69 -16.86 -11.03
C VAL A 243 -15.34 -17.43 -11.51
N TYR A 244 -15.03 -18.68 -11.16
CA TYR A 244 -13.77 -19.32 -11.53
C TYR A 244 -13.62 -19.52 -13.05
N ASP A 245 -14.69 -19.94 -13.73
CA ASP A 245 -14.70 -20.17 -15.17
C ASP A 245 -14.74 -18.86 -15.94
N LEU A 246 -15.49 -17.86 -15.45
CA LEU A 246 -15.41 -16.49 -15.98
C LEU A 246 -13.99 -15.92 -15.86
N PHE A 247 -13.32 -16.13 -14.73
CA PHE A 247 -11.96 -15.64 -14.50
C PHE A 247 -10.97 -16.26 -15.50
N LYS A 248 -11.02 -17.58 -15.72
CA LYS A 248 -10.17 -18.26 -16.71
C LYS A 248 -10.39 -17.73 -18.12
N GLU A 249 -11.65 -17.51 -18.49
CA GLU A 249 -12.01 -17.01 -19.82
C GLU A 249 -11.44 -15.60 -20.05
N LYS A 250 -11.59 -14.70 -19.07
CA LYS A 250 -11.17 -13.30 -19.21
C LYS A 250 -9.66 -13.10 -19.05
N PHE A 251 -9.03 -13.78 -18.10
CA PHE A 251 -7.61 -13.63 -17.76
C PHE A 251 -6.73 -14.75 -18.32
N SER A 252 -7.04 -15.26 -19.52
CA SER A 252 -6.17 -16.24 -20.18
C SER A 252 -4.81 -15.61 -20.55
N LYS A 253 -3.73 -16.41 -20.55
CA LYS A 253 -2.40 -15.94 -20.99
C LYS A 253 -2.44 -15.34 -22.41
N SER A 254 -3.26 -15.92 -23.28
CA SER A 254 -3.45 -15.43 -24.64
C SER A 254 -4.07 -14.03 -24.65
N ASN A 255 -5.12 -13.79 -23.87
CA ASN A 255 -5.79 -12.50 -23.81
C ASN A 255 -4.86 -11.41 -23.26
N VAL A 256 -4.12 -11.72 -22.19
CA VAL A 256 -3.15 -10.77 -21.60
C VAL A 256 -2.08 -10.40 -22.63
N LYS A 257 -1.51 -11.40 -23.31
CA LYS A 257 -0.51 -11.17 -24.36
C LYS A 257 -1.08 -10.36 -25.52
N GLN A 258 -2.31 -10.63 -25.95
CA GLN A 258 -2.98 -9.87 -27.01
C GLN A 258 -3.20 -8.40 -26.62
N ILE A 259 -3.67 -8.13 -25.39
CA ILE A 259 -3.86 -6.76 -24.89
C ILE A 259 -2.51 -6.02 -24.84
N ILE A 260 -1.48 -6.66 -24.27
CA ILE A 260 -0.13 -6.09 -24.20
C ILE A 260 0.39 -5.76 -25.61
N ASN A 261 0.29 -6.71 -26.54
CA ASN A 261 0.78 -6.52 -27.91
C ASN A 261 -0.01 -5.45 -28.68
N SER A 262 -1.33 -5.33 -28.44
CA SER A 262 -2.18 -4.33 -29.11
C SER A 262 -1.82 -2.88 -28.78
N ILE A 263 -1.14 -2.66 -27.66
CA ILE A 263 -0.76 -1.32 -27.19
C ILE A 263 0.63 -0.96 -27.72
N TYR A 264 1.48 -1.94 -27.99
CA TYR A 264 2.88 -1.77 -28.38
C TYR A 264 3.14 -2.05 -29.87
N THR A 265 2.28 -1.49 -30.73
CA THR A 265 2.24 -1.78 -32.17
C THR A 265 3.44 -1.32 -33.00
N ASN A 266 4.30 -0.40 -32.54
CA ASN A 266 5.40 0.14 -33.35
C ASN A 266 6.78 0.13 -32.66
N ASN A 267 7.75 -0.52 -33.33
CA ASN A 267 9.23 -0.41 -33.36
C ASN A 267 10.10 -0.54 -32.09
N VAL A 268 11.21 -1.28 -32.28
CA VAL A 268 12.50 -1.34 -31.56
C VAL A 268 12.63 -2.42 -30.46
N GLU A 269 13.67 -3.24 -30.60
CA GLU A 269 14.08 -4.38 -29.75
C GLU A 269 14.01 -4.12 -28.23
N ASN A 270 14.20 -2.88 -27.77
CA ASN A 270 14.11 -2.48 -26.36
C ASN A 270 12.71 -2.66 -25.74
N LYS A 271 11.65 -2.71 -26.55
CA LYS A 271 10.27 -2.93 -26.08
C LYS A 271 10.00 -4.39 -25.70
N THR A 272 10.75 -5.35 -26.26
CA THR A 272 10.50 -6.78 -25.99
C THR A 272 10.70 -7.11 -24.50
N ASN A 273 11.75 -6.56 -23.88
CA ASN A 273 12.06 -6.75 -22.47
C ASN A 273 11.00 -6.14 -21.55
N ILE A 274 10.53 -4.93 -21.83
CA ILE A 274 9.45 -4.28 -21.04
C ILE A 274 8.16 -5.10 -21.12
N LEU A 275 7.78 -5.53 -22.33
CA LEU A 275 6.58 -6.34 -22.55
C LEU A 275 6.68 -7.70 -21.88
N GLN A 276 7.86 -8.32 -21.93
CA GLN A 276 8.09 -9.60 -21.27
C GLN A 276 7.99 -9.48 -19.76
N ILE A 277 8.67 -8.49 -19.15
CA ILE A 277 8.59 -8.25 -17.69
C ILE A 277 7.14 -8.03 -17.25
N CYS A 278 6.37 -7.22 -17.98
CA CYS A 278 4.97 -6.99 -17.66
C CYS A 278 4.11 -8.23 -17.87
N ASN A 279 4.26 -8.94 -18.99
CA ASN A 279 3.52 -10.18 -19.25
C ASN A 279 3.78 -11.24 -18.18
N ASP A 280 5.04 -11.42 -17.78
CA ASP A 280 5.43 -12.38 -16.75
C ASP A 280 4.86 -11.97 -15.39
N SER A 281 4.97 -10.69 -15.03
CA SER A 281 4.40 -10.16 -13.79
C SER A 281 2.89 -10.33 -13.70
N MET A 282 2.18 -9.98 -14.79
CA MET A 282 0.73 -10.09 -14.86
C MET A 282 0.27 -11.55 -14.84
N THR A 283 0.93 -12.42 -15.61
CA THR A 283 0.64 -13.86 -15.65
C THR A 283 0.84 -14.50 -14.28
N ASN A 284 1.90 -14.15 -13.56
CA ASN A 284 2.14 -14.64 -12.21
C ASN A 284 1.04 -14.21 -11.24
N THR A 285 0.62 -12.94 -11.30
CA THR A 285 -0.46 -12.41 -10.45
C THR A 285 -1.80 -13.10 -10.75
N ILE A 286 -2.13 -13.29 -12.03
CA ILE A 286 -3.34 -13.99 -12.47
C ILE A 286 -3.33 -15.44 -11.99
N GLU A 287 -2.22 -16.16 -12.13
CA GLU A 287 -2.15 -17.57 -11.74
C GLU A 287 -2.27 -17.74 -10.22
N LEU A 288 -1.70 -16.82 -9.42
CA LEU A 288 -1.90 -16.78 -7.97
C LEU A 288 -3.38 -16.60 -7.63
N ILE A 289 -4.04 -15.59 -8.20
CA ILE A 289 -5.47 -15.33 -7.94
C ILE A 289 -6.35 -16.49 -8.41
N LYS A 290 -6.06 -17.06 -9.58
CA LYS A 290 -6.76 -18.23 -10.11
C LYS A 290 -6.67 -19.43 -9.16
N LYS A 291 -5.49 -19.70 -8.59
CA LYS A 291 -5.30 -20.76 -7.59
C LYS A 291 -6.10 -20.48 -6.32
N VAL A 292 -6.12 -19.24 -5.85
CA VAL A 292 -6.91 -18.84 -4.67
C VAL A 292 -8.41 -19.04 -4.92
N ILE A 293 -8.94 -18.56 -6.06
CA ILE A 293 -10.35 -18.74 -6.43
C ILE A 293 -10.69 -20.24 -6.55
N LYS A 294 -9.81 -21.04 -7.17
CA LYS A 294 -9.99 -22.50 -7.24
C LYS A 294 -10.08 -23.12 -5.85
N ASN A 295 -9.20 -22.72 -4.94
CA ASN A 295 -9.16 -23.24 -3.57
C ASN A 295 -10.40 -22.82 -2.76
N TYR A 296 -10.92 -21.62 -2.98
CA TYR A 296 -12.17 -21.18 -2.37
C TYR A 296 -13.34 -22.12 -2.70
N TYR A 297 -13.50 -22.45 -3.99
CA TYR A 297 -14.58 -23.34 -4.44
C TYR A 297 -14.35 -24.82 -4.16
N LYS A 298 -13.11 -25.22 -3.83
CA LYS A 298 -12.80 -26.59 -3.38
C LYS A 298 -13.12 -26.85 -1.92
N GLN A 299 -13.11 -25.80 -1.09
CA GLN A 299 -13.44 -25.96 0.32
C GLN A 299 -14.95 -26.15 0.45
N ASN A 300 -15.38 -27.35 0.84
CA ASN A 300 -16.79 -27.71 1.13
C ASN A 300 -17.34 -27.01 2.40
N ASN A 301 -17.00 -25.74 2.61
CA ASN A 301 -17.50 -24.93 3.72
C ASN A 301 -18.75 -24.16 3.29
N VAL A 302 -19.61 -23.81 4.25
CA VAL A 302 -20.81 -22.95 4.12
C VAL A 302 -20.58 -21.66 3.30
N LEU A 303 -19.33 -21.20 3.20
CA LEU A 303 -18.92 -20.04 2.38
C LEU A 303 -18.96 -20.29 0.86
N SER A 304 -18.79 -21.51 0.37
CA SER A 304 -18.75 -21.82 -1.07
C SER A 304 -20.12 -21.66 -1.77
N ASN A 305 -21.20 -21.56 -0.99
CA ASN A 305 -22.55 -21.33 -1.50
C ASN A 305 -22.78 -19.88 -1.98
N TYR A 306 -21.85 -18.96 -1.71
CA TYR A 306 -21.93 -17.57 -2.15
C TYR A 306 -20.85 -17.25 -3.19
N ASN A 307 -21.23 -16.47 -4.21
CA ASN A 307 -20.28 -15.93 -5.17
C ASN A 307 -19.24 -15.08 -4.44
N ILE A 308 -17.96 -15.41 -4.66
CA ILE A 308 -16.87 -14.66 -4.07
C ILE A 308 -16.77 -13.27 -4.71
N ASN A 309 -16.77 -12.24 -3.88
CA ASN A 309 -16.48 -10.86 -4.25
C ASN A 309 -15.01 -10.50 -3.93
N PHE A 310 -14.54 -9.32 -4.35
CA PHE A 310 -13.13 -8.94 -4.15
C PHE A 310 -12.75 -8.86 -2.67
N ALA A 311 -13.59 -8.27 -1.81
CA ALA A 311 -13.38 -8.24 -0.36
C ALA A 311 -13.35 -9.65 0.29
N GLY A 312 -14.22 -10.54 -0.17
CA GLY A 312 -14.27 -11.95 0.26
C GLY A 312 -13.01 -12.71 -0.13
N LEU A 313 -12.47 -12.44 -1.32
CA LEU A 313 -11.18 -12.99 -1.76
C LEU A 313 -10.03 -12.54 -0.86
N ILE A 314 -9.98 -11.26 -0.47
CA ILE A 314 -8.98 -10.74 0.47
C ILE A 314 -9.08 -11.48 1.82
N LYS A 315 -10.29 -11.55 2.39
CA LYS A 315 -10.53 -12.23 3.68
C LYS A 315 -10.13 -13.70 3.63
N PHE A 316 -10.44 -14.38 2.53
CA PHE A 316 -10.08 -15.78 2.33
C PHE A 316 -8.56 -15.97 2.31
N ILE A 317 -7.81 -15.10 1.62
CA ILE A 317 -6.34 -15.18 1.60
C ILE A 317 -5.76 -14.86 2.97
N ASP A 318 -6.27 -13.86 3.69
CA ASP A 318 -5.86 -13.54 5.06
C ASP A 318 -6.00 -14.76 5.98
N ILE A 319 -7.16 -15.44 5.94
CA ILE A 319 -7.39 -16.66 6.73
C ILE A 319 -6.39 -17.76 6.35
N GLN A 320 -6.10 -17.94 5.05
CA GLN A 320 -5.11 -18.91 4.61
C GLN A 320 -3.70 -18.58 5.13
N ILE A 321 -3.27 -17.32 5.06
CA ILE A 321 -1.97 -16.87 5.58
C ILE A 321 -1.88 -17.10 7.09
N LEU A 322 -2.93 -16.73 7.84
CA LEU A 322 -2.97 -16.90 9.29
C LEU A 322 -2.91 -18.37 9.69
N ARG A 323 -3.68 -19.25 9.02
CA ARG A 323 -3.62 -20.69 9.25
C ARG A 323 -2.23 -21.25 8.97
N MET A 324 -1.59 -20.85 7.86
CA MET A 324 -0.24 -21.30 7.52
C MET A 324 0.78 -20.88 8.58
N LYS A 325 0.77 -19.61 9.00
CA LYS A 325 1.65 -19.12 10.07
C LYS A 325 1.42 -19.83 11.39
N PHE A 326 0.16 -20.07 11.74
CA PHE A 326 -0.20 -20.80 12.94
C PHE A 326 0.37 -22.22 12.89
N ILE A 327 0.10 -22.97 11.82
CA ILE A 327 0.62 -24.32 11.58
C ILE A 327 2.15 -24.35 11.67
N GLN A 328 2.86 -23.41 11.03
CA GLN A 328 4.32 -23.32 11.12
C GLN A 328 4.81 -23.08 12.55
N SER A 329 4.15 -22.21 13.31
CA SER A 329 4.51 -21.93 14.70
C SER A 329 4.20 -23.09 15.66
N THR A 330 3.27 -23.99 15.31
CA THR A 330 2.86 -25.14 16.12
C THR A 330 3.58 -26.44 15.73
N LEU A 331 3.96 -26.62 14.45
CA LEU A 331 4.66 -27.81 13.95
C LEU A 331 6.07 -27.97 14.54
N GLU A 332 6.68 -26.91 15.08
CA GLU A 332 7.91 -27.03 15.87
C GLU A 332 7.71 -27.77 17.21
N LYS A 333 6.47 -28.14 17.61
CA LYS A 333 6.16 -28.70 18.94
C LYS A 333 5.38 -30.01 18.99
N GLN A 334 4.75 -30.52 17.92
CA GLN A 334 3.98 -31.78 17.98
C GLN A 334 3.97 -32.56 16.65
N PRO A 335 3.92 -33.92 16.67
CA PRO A 335 3.80 -34.73 15.46
C PRO A 335 2.39 -34.66 14.88
N LEU A 336 2.32 -34.64 13.54
CA LEU A 336 1.10 -34.50 12.72
C LEU A 336 0.07 -35.60 13.02
N ILE A 337 -1.16 -35.20 13.37
CA ILE A 337 -2.33 -36.09 13.35
C ILE A 337 -3.04 -35.91 12.01
N GLU A 338 -3.49 -37.03 11.42
CA GLU A 338 -3.95 -37.26 10.05
C GLU A 338 -5.13 -36.40 9.51
N TYR A 339 -5.62 -35.40 10.24
CA TYR A 339 -6.69 -34.50 9.77
C TYR A 339 -6.18 -33.31 8.93
N ASP A 340 -4.87 -33.09 8.84
CA ASP A 340 -4.25 -31.95 8.14
C ASP A 340 -3.80 -32.26 6.69
N THR A 341 -4.22 -33.38 6.10
CA THR A 341 -3.92 -33.70 4.70
C THR A 341 -4.82 -32.94 3.73
N LEU A 342 -4.78 -31.61 3.79
CA LEU A 342 -4.98 -30.83 2.58
C LEU A 342 -3.87 -31.23 1.61
N ASN A 343 -4.25 -31.61 0.39
CA ASN A 343 -3.35 -31.72 -0.78
C ASN A 343 -2.79 -30.33 -1.14
N ASP A 344 -2.16 -29.66 -0.18
CA ASP A 344 -1.43 -28.44 -0.35
C ASP A 344 -0.03 -28.87 -0.74
N ASP A 345 0.32 -28.62 -2.02
CA ASP A 345 1.71 -28.48 -2.48
C ASP A 345 2.53 -27.93 -1.30
N HIS A 346 3.64 -28.56 -0.91
CA HIS A 346 4.46 -28.08 0.21
C HIS A 346 4.77 -26.58 0.08
N LEU A 347 3.97 -25.74 0.74
CA LEU A 347 3.96 -24.29 0.56
C LEU A 347 5.05 -23.72 1.47
N ASN A 348 6.28 -23.70 0.94
CA ASN A 348 7.45 -23.06 1.55
C ASN A 348 7.15 -21.58 1.92
N ASN A 349 7.90 -21.02 2.86
CA ASN A 349 7.82 -19.62 3.33
C ASN A 349 7.72 -18.59 2.20
N ASP A 350 8.40 -18.83 1.07
CA ASP A 350 8.33 -17.97 -0.13
C ASP A 350 6.91 -17.80 -0.69
N SER A 351 6.08 -18.84 -0.55
CA SER A 351 4.70 -18.81 -1.02
C SER A 351 3.80 -17.98 -0.10
N ILE A 352 4.07 -17.99 1.21
CA ILE A 352 3.37 -17.17 2.21
C ILE A 352 3.71 -15.71 1.93
N ILE A 353 5.00 -15.37 1.84
CA ILE A 353 5.48 -14.01 1.55
C ILE A 353 4.85 -13.44 0.27
N LYS A 354 4.77 -14.24 -0.80
CA LYS A 354 4.11 -13.83 -2.06
C LYS A 354 2.61 -13.52 -1.86
N ARG A 355 1.90 -14.31 -1.06
CA ARG A 355 0.49 -14.09 -0.74
C ARG A 355 0.30 -12.86 0.15
N GLU A 356 1.17 -12.63 1.12
CA GLU A 356 1.17 -11.43 1.97
C GLU A 356 1.35 -10.16 1.14
N ASN A 357 2.37 -10.17 0.28
CA ASN A 357 2.63 -9.06 -0.63
C ASN A 357 1.41 -8.76 -1.51
N MET A 358 0.78 -9.81 -2.05
CA MET A 358 -0.43 -9.68 -2.87
C MET A 358 -1.63 -9.14 -2.06
N VAL A 359 -1.85 -9.62 -0.85
CA VAL A 359 -2.97 -9.20 0.01
C VAL A 359 -2.83 -7.73 0.40
N CYS A 360 -1.63 -7.26 0.73
CA CYS A 360 -1.41 -5.83 0.97
C CYS A 360 -1.81 -4.99 -0.23
N MET A 361 -1.37 -5.36 -1.44
CA MET A 361 -1.78 -4.69 -2.68
C MET A 361 -3.31 -4.67 -2.84
N MET A 362 -3.98 -5.81 -2.62
CA MET A 362 -5.43 -5.90 -2.72
C MET A 362 -6.17 -5.04 -1.69
N LYS A 363 -5.69 -4.99 -0.44
CA LYS A 363 -6.27 -4.14 0.62
C LYS A 363 -6.15 -2.66 0.29
N TYR A 364 -5.00 -2.21 -0.21
CA TYR A 364 -4.82 -0.81 -0.65
C TYR A 364 -5.75 -0.47 -1.81
N ILE A 365 -5.84 -1.34 -2.83
CA ILE A 365 -6.76 -1.16 -3.96
C ILE A 365 -8.21 -1.12 -3.46
N SER A 366 -8.61 -2.02 -2.56
CA SER A 366 -9.97 -2.05 -1.98
C SER A 366 -10.29 -0.75 -1.26
N ASN A 367 -9.40 -0.26 -0.40
CA ASN A 367 -9.60 1.00 0.32
C ASN A 367 -9.76 2.19 -0.63
N LYS A 368 -8.94 2.26 -1.70
CA LYS A 368 -9.01 3.35 -2.69
C LYS A 368 -10.28 3.32 -3.50
N ILE A 369 -10.66 2.15 -4.04
CA ILE A 369 -11.88 2.01 -4.81
C ILE A 369 -13.11 2.23 -3.93
N ASN A 370 -13.15 1.68 -2.71
CA ASN A 370 -14.22 1.94 -1.74
C ASN A 370 -14.39 3.44 -1.47
N THR A 371 -13.28 4.14 -1.19
CA THR A 371 -13.31 5.59 -0.95
C THR A 371 -13.88 6.34 -2.14
N TYR A 372 -13.43 6.04 -3.35
CA TYR A 372 -13.93 6.68 -4.57
C TYR A 372 -15.41 6.41 -4.80
N ILE A 373 -15.85 5.14 -4.76
CA ILE A 373 -17.26 4.77 -4.93
C ILE A 373 -18.11 5.45 -3.87
N SER A 374 -17.65 5.55 -2.62
CA SER A 374 -18.40 6.18 -1.53
C SER A 374 -18.63 7.69 -1.72
N LEU A 375 -17.82 8.34 -2.56
CA LEU A 375 -17.98 9.75 -2.91
C LEU A 375 -18.96 9.97 -4.08
N LEU A 376 -19.35 8.91 -4.80
CA LEU A 376 -20.37 8.99 -5.85
C LEU A 376 -21.76 9.30 -5.26
N LYS A 377 -22.68 9.77 -6.11
CA LYS A 377 -24.08 10.00 -5.73
C LYS A 377 -24.72 8.67 -5.27
N LYS A 378 -25.50 8.75 -4.17
CA LYS A 378 -26.19 7.59 -3.61
C LYS A 378 -27.13 6.97 -4.64
N SER A 379 -26.93 5.68 -4.90
CA SER A 379 -27.73 4.87 -5.84
C SER A 379 -27.65 3.38 -5.47
N ASP A 380 -28.58 2.59 -6.02
CA ASP A 380 -28.54 1.12 -5.88
C ASP A 380 -27.24 0.55 -6.45
N LEU A 381 -26.76 1.13 -7.55
CA LEU A 381 -25.51 0.74 -8.18
C LEU A 381 -24.29 1.02 -7.30
N GLN A 382 -24.24 2.20 -6.66
CA GLN A 382 -23.20 2.51 -5.68
C GLN A 382 -23.19 1.45 -4.57
N THR A 383 -24.38 1.08 -4.08
CA THR A 383 -24.53 0.08 -3.02
C THR A 383 -24.02 -1.30 -3.46
N ILE A 384 -24.36 -1.74 -4.68
CA ILE A 384 -23.89 -3.00 -5.26
C ILE A 384 -22.37 -3.00 -5.45
N MET A 385 -21.79 -1.88 -5.92
CA MET A 385 -20.35 -1.78 -6.09
C MET A 385 -19.61 -1.77 -4.75
N LEU A 386 -20.15 -1.11 -3.71
CA LEU A 386 -19.55 -1.11 -2.37
C LEU A 386 -19.51 -2.50 -1.74
N GLN A 387 -20.42 -3.41 -2.10
CA GLN A 387 -20.37 -4.80 -1.64
C GLN A 387 -19.10 -5.54 -2.09
N ASN A 388 -18.39 -5.06 -3.13
CA ASN A 388 -17.11 -5.65 -3.53
C ASN A 388 -15.92 -5.21 -2.66
N TYR A 389 -16.07 -4.17 -1.85
CA TYR A 389 -14.94 -3.49 -1.23
C TYR A 389 -15.16 -3.22 0.25
N ASP A 390 -14.24 -3.67 1.08
CA ASP A 390 -14.18 -3.30 2.48
C ASP A 390 -13.12 -2.21 2.71
N LYS A 391 -13.30 -1.46 3.82
CA LYS A 391 -12.28 -0.59 4.39
C LYS A 391 -11.43 -1.40 5.37
N TYR A 392 -10.24 -1.78 4.95
CA TYR A 392 -9.26 -2.47 5.78
C TYR A 392 -8.48 -1.47 6.62
N ASN A 393 -8.31 -1.75 7.91
CA ASN A 393 -7.32 -1.06 8.70
C ASN A 393 -5.93 -1.64 8.38
N ILE A 394 -5.26 -1.05 7.39
CA ILE A 394 -3.94 -1.51 6.95
C ILE A 394 -2.84 -1.07 7.93
N TYR A 395 -3.20 -0.40 9.02
CA TYR A 395 -2.30 0.17 10.01
C TYR A 395 -2.35 -0.51 11.39
N LEU A 396 -3.27 -1.45 11.62
CA LEU A 396 -3.22 -2.31 12.81
C LEU A 396 -2.18 -3.39 12.55
N ASP A 397 -1.08 -3.33 13.33
CA ASP A 397 0.05 -4.28 13.40
C ASP A 397 -0.19 -5.55 12.60
N THR A 398 0.05 -5.45 11.30
CA THR A 398 -0.02 -6.62 10.47
C THR A 398 1.14 -7.51 10.87
N TYR A 399 0.87 -8.79 11.06
CA TYR A 399 1.83 -9.88 11.26
C TYR A 399 2.98 -9.97 10.22
N PHE A 400 3.13 -8.96 9.35
CA PHE A 400 4.09 -8.88 8.26
C PHE A 400 5.40 -8.28 8.79
N THR A 401 6.43 -9.13 8.83
CA THR A 401 7.80 -8.65 8.93
C THR A 401 8.10 -7.81 7.69
N HIS A 402 8.72 -6.65 7.88
CA HIS A 402 9.22 -5.88 6.73
C HIS A 402 10.36 -6.67 6.11
N ASN A 403 10.03 -7.38 5.04
CA ASN A 403 10.96 -8.09 4.19
C ASN A 403 10.91 -7.41 2.82
N GLU A 404 12.04 -7.30 2.13
CA GLU A 404 12.11 -6.76 0.76
C GLU A 404 11.17 -7.47 -0.22
N ASN A 405 10.75 -8.69 0.14
CA ASN A 405 9.83 -9.53 -0.60
C ASN A 405 8.34 -9.19 -0.37
N VAL A 406 8.01 -8.28 0.58
CA VAL A 406 6.65 -7.82 0.90
C VAL A 406 6.49 -6.32 0.61
N PHE A 407 6.97 -5.90 -0.56
CA PHE A 407 6.99 -4.51 -1.03
C PHE A 407 5.65 -3.76 -0.89
N PHE A 408 4.52 -4.37 -1.21
CA PHE A 408 3.23 -3.68 -1.16
C PHE A 408 2.70 -3.45 0.26
N CYS A 409 3.33 -4.03 1.29
CA CYS A 409 3.05 -3.68 2.68
C CYS A 409 3.90 -2.49 3.18
N SER A 410 4.93 -2.05 2.46
CA SER A 410 5.76 -0.90 2.85
C SER A 410 5.24 0.41 2.27
N SER A 411 5.62 1.54 2.87
CA SER A 411 5.20 2.89 2.45
C SER A 411 5.46 3.17 0.96
N PRO A 412 6.63 2.79 0.38
CA PRO A 412 6.86 2.88 -1.07
C PRO A 412 5.85 2.12 -1.92
N GLY A 413 5.44 0.93 -1.49
CA GLY A 413 4.41 0.15 -2.18
C GLY A 413 3.03 0.81 -2.12
N GLN A 414 2.64 1.35 -0.96
CA GLN A 414 1.38 2.10 -0.82
C GLN A 414 1.36 3.31 -1.74
N TYR A 415 2.46 4.07 -1.74
CA TYR A 415 2.60 5.28 -2.55
C TYR A 415 2.52 4.97 -4.05
N LEU A 416 3.16 3.89 -4.52
CA LEU A 416 3.04 3.46 -5.92
C LEU A 416 1.60 3.17 -6.32
N ILE A 417 0.83 2.48 -5.46
CA ILE A 417 -0.59 2.20 -5.69
C ILE A 417 -1.38 3.51 -5.74
N ILE A 418 -1.14 4.44 -4.80
CA ILE A 418 -1.76 5.76 -4.77
C ILE A 418 -1.51 6.51 -6.09
N LYS A 419 -0.25 6.56 -6.53
CA LYS A 419 0.17 7.23 -7.77
C LYS A 419 -0.56 6.66 -8.99
N ILE A 420 -0.54 5.33 -9.16
CA ILE A 420 -1.24 4.65 -10.26
C ILE A 420 -2.74 4.91 -10.21
N PHE A 421 -3.34 4.90 -9.02
CA PHE A 421 -4.76 5.12 -8.87
C PHE A 421 -5.16 6.52 -9.33
N PHE A 422 -4.43 7.56 -8.89
CA PHE A 422 -4.73 8.95 -9.26
C PHE A 422 -4.40 9.27 -10.73
N TYR A 423 -3.22 8.90 -11.21
CA TYR A 423 -2.77 9.32 -12.55
C TYR A 423 -3.27 8.42 -13.69
N SER A 424 -3.59 7.16 -13.41
CA SER A 424 -4.03 6.21 -14.45
C SER A 424 -5.48 5.79 -14.27
N PHE A 425 -5.85 5.20 -13.12
CA PHE A 425 -7.15 4.56 -12.98
C PHE A 425 -8.31 5.55 -12.80
N PHE A 426 -8.13 6.60 -12.01
CA PHE A 426 -9.14 7.63 -11.80
C PHE A 426 -9.50 8.32 -13.12
N ASN A 427 -8.51 8.61 -13.95
CA ASN A 427 -8.73 9.14 -15.29
C ASN A 427 -9.58 8.19 -16.16
N ILE A 428 -9.39 6.87 -16.05
CA ILE A 428 -10.24 5.89 -16.77
C ILE A 428 -11.71 5.99 -16.35
N LEU A 429 -11.98 6.26 -15.06
CA LEU A 429 -13.33 6.40 -14.54
C LEU A 429 -13.94 7.78 -14.82
N ASN A 430 -13.12 8.84 -14.86
CA ASN A 430 -13.57 10.23 -14.99
C ASN A 430 -13.61 10.77 -16.43
N ILE A 431 -13.09 10.06 -17.45
CA ILE A 431 -13.09 10.53 -18.86
C ILE A 431 -14.51 10.75 -19.44
N TYR A 432 -15.57 10.38 -18.71
CA TYR A 432 -16.95 10.59 -19.12
C TYR A 432 -17.79 11.33 -18.06
N GLY A 433 -17.16 12.07 -17.15
CA GLY A 433 -17.81 12.95 -16.19
C GLY A 433 -17.95 14.37 -16.72
#